data_AF-A0A0B1T6U5-F1
#
_entry.id   AF-A0A0B1T6U5-F1
#
_cell.length_a   1.000
_cell.length_b   1.000
_cell.length_c   1.000
_cell.angle_alpha   90.00
_cell.angle_beta   90.00
_cell.angle_gamma   90.00
#
_symmetry.space_group_name_H-M   'P 1'
#
loop_
_entity.id
_entity.type
_entity.pdbx_description
1 polymer ?
#
loop_
_entity_poly.entity_id
_entity_poly.type
_entity_poly.pdbx_seq_one_letter_code
_entity_poly.pdbx_strand_id
1 'polypeptide(L)'
;MGALLTWWVWTNWHKAHPNVNKSDVYIINSAVSSQIVKTIAEAEGFKNELTLTGFKWMGNKAHELRSKGKTVILAWEESIGYMPGHTLDKDGVSAAGMYAEMAAWLHEQGKTLQDQLFELYHKYGFHLVRSSYWFTPSPDVTKELFASLRKDLKFPEKIGDQAVKTVRDLTIGYDNSMPDNKPVSFN
;
A
#
# COMPACT_ATOMS: atom_id res chain seq x y z
N MET A 1 -7.26 -0.89 -9.14
CA MET A 1 -6.02 -0.49 -9.85
C MET A 1 -4.75 -0.92 -9.14
N GLY A 2 -4.47 -0.47 -7.91
CA GLY A 2 -3.20 -0.80 -7.21
C GLY A 2 -2.86 -2.29 -7.12
N ALA A 3 -3.84 -3.15 -6.85
CA ALA A 3 -3.68 -4.61 -6.89
C ALA A 3 -3.21 -5.14 -8.25
N LEU A 4 -3.90 -4.71 -9.31
CA LEU A 4 -3.63 -5.13 -10.69
C LEU A 4 -2.26 -4.63 -11.16
N LEU A 5 -1.91 -3.37 -10.89
CA LEU A 5 -0.58 -2.84 -11.22
C LEU A 5 0.53 -3.53 -10.44
N THR A 6 0.31 -3.80 -9.14
CA THR A 6 1.26 -4.56 -8.32
C THR A 6 1.54 -5.93 -8.95
N TRP A 7 0.48 -6.66 -9.30
CA TRP A 7 0.59 -7.95 -9.96
C TRP A 7 1.28 -7.86 -11.33
N TRP A 8 0.88 -6.91 -12.17
CA TRP A 8 1.41 -6.75 -13.53
C TRP A 8 2.90 -6.42 -13.51
N VAL A 9 3.29 -5.42 -12.70
CA VAL A 9 4.68 -5.00 -12.57
C VAL A 9 5.53 -6.11 -11.98
N TRP A 10 5.08 -6.76 -10.90
CA TRP A 10 5.81 -7.87 -10.31
C TRP A 10 5.99 -9.04 -11.29
N THR A 11 4.91 -9.47 -11.95
CA THR A 11 4.94 -10.63 -12.87
C THR A 11 5.91 -10.41 -14.01
N ASN A 12 5.85 -9.25 -14.67
CA ASN A 12 6.75 -8.93 -15.78
C ASN A 12 8.19 -8.72 -15.31
N TRP A 13 8.37 -8.00 -14.19
CA TRP A 13 9.70 -7.74 -13.66
C TRP A 13 10.40 -9.03 -13.23
N HIS A 14 9.70 -9.93 -12.53
CA HIS A 14 10.27 -11.21 -12.11
C HIS A 14 10.58 -12.12 -13.29
N LYS A 15 9.73 -12.14 -14.32
CA LYS A 15 9.98 -12.88 -15.56
C LYS A 15 11.25 -12.38 -16.27
N ALA A 16 11.50 -11.07 -16.29
CA ALA A 16 12.70 -10.48 -16.86
C ALA A 16 13.96 -10.70 -16.00
N HIS A 17 13.80 -10.98 -14.69
CA HIS A 17 14.90 -11.15 -13.73
C HIS A 17 14.73 -12.44 -12.91
N PRO A 18 14.83 -13.63 -13.53
CA PRO A 18 14.49 -14.90 -12.86
C PRO A 18 15.43 -15.27 -11.71
N ASN A 19 16.69 -14.80 -11.74
CA ASN A 19 17.74 -15.19 -10.78
C ASN A 19 17.96 -14.18 -9.65
N VAL A 20 17.14 -13.12 -9.57
CA VAL A 20 17.30 -12.10 -8.53
C VAL A 20 16.82 -12.61 -7.19
N ASN A 21 17.48 -12.19 -6.12
CA ASN A 21 16.97 -12.41 -4.79
C ASN A 21 15.71 -11.56 -4.57
N LYS A 22 14.55 -12.22 -4.54
CA LYS A 22 13.25 -11.55 -4.40
C LYS A 22 13.17 -10.69 -3.15
N SER A 23 13.85 -11.07 -2.05
CA SER A 23 13.85 -10.30 -0.81
C SER A 23 14.57 -8.94 -0.91
N ASP A 24 15.27 -8.68 -2.01
CA ASP A 24 15.90 -7.39 -2.31
C ASP A 24 15.02 -6.48 -3.18
N VAL A 25 13.82 -6.96 -3.55
CA VAL A 25 12.85 -6.25 -4.40
C VAL A 25 11.71 -5.72 -3.55
N TYR A 26 11.30 -4.49 -3.81
CA TYR A 26 10.39 -3.73 -2.98
C TYR A 26 9.26 -3.11 -3.81
N ILE A 27 8.05 -3.20 -3.26
CA ILE A 27 6.90 -2.39 -3.67
C ILE A 27 6.41 -1.61 -2.46
N ILE A 28 6.20 -0.30 -2.65
CA ILE A 28 5.83 0.62 -1.58
C ILE A 28 4.36 1.01 -1.72
N ASN A 29 3.60 1.08 -0.63
CA ASN A 29 2.29 1.71 -0.65
C ASN A 29 2.02 2.55 0.60
N SER A 30 1.08 3.49 0.49
CA SER A 30 0.70 4.30 1.66
C SER A 30 -0.05 3.46 2.70
N ALA A 31 0.12 3.79 3.98
CA ALA A 31 -0.51 3.10 5.10
C ALA A 31 -2.05 3.14 5.08
N VAL A 32 -2.64 4.11 4.36
CA VAL A 32 -4.10 4.26 4.19
C VAL A 32 -4.63 3.54 2.94
N SER A 33 -3.75 3.02 2.08
CA SER A 33 -4.14 2.27 0.88
C SER A 33 -4.47 0.80 1.20
N SER A 34 -5.10 0.11 0.25
CA SER A 34 -5.31 -1.33 0.34
C SER A 34 -4.00 -2.07 0.65
N GLN A 35 -4.05 -2.97 1.62
CA GLN A 35 -2.91 -3.76 2.06
C GLN A 35 -2.70 -5.04 1.24
N ILE A 36 -3.37 -5.19 0.09
CA ILE A 36 -3.20 -6.35 -0.80
C ILE A 36 -1.75 -6.51 -1.31
N VAL A 37 -0.98 -5.42 -1.40
CA VAL A 37 0.45 -5.51 -1.76
C VAL A 37 1.20 -6.40 -0.78
N LYS A 38 0.85 -6.30 0.51
CA LYS A 38 1.48 -7.09 1.57
C LYS A 38 1.25 -8.58 1.37
N THR A 39 0.01 -9.00 1.10
CA THR A 39 -0.31 -10.42 0.91
C THR A 39 0.28 -10.97 -0.39
N ILE A 40 0.33 -10.15 -1.46
CA ILE A 40 1.06 -10.50 -2.68
C ILE A 40 2.56 -10.67 -2.36
N ALA A 41 3.17 -9.74 -1.63
CA ALA A 41 4.58 -9.78 -1.27
C ALA A 41 4.93 -11.05 -0.45
N GLU A 42 4.11 -11.38 0.54
CA GLU A 42 4.24 -12.58 1.37
C GLU A 42 4.19 -13.87 0.54
N ALA A 43 3.27 -13.94 -0.44
CA ALA A 43 3.13 -15.11 -1.31
C ALA A 43 4.23 -15.20 -2.37
N GLU A 44 4.70 -14.07 -2.90
CA GLU A 44 5.60 -14.03 -4.05
C GLU A 44 7.09 -13.92 -3.67
N GLY A 45 7.39 -13.44 -2.46
CA GLY A 45 8.74 -13.39 -1.88
C GLY A 45 9.44 -12.03 -1.97
N PHE A 46 8.81 -11.01 -2.57
CA PHE A 46 9.31 -9.62 -2.51
C PHE A 46 8.93 -8.94 -1.19
N LYS A 47 9.46 -7.75 -0.95
CA LYS A 47 9.19 -6.95 0.26
C LYS A 47 8.18 -5.85 -0.01
N ASN A 48 7.27 -5.66 0.94
CA ASN A 48 6.38 -4.53 0.96
C ASN A 48 6.81 -3.53 2.03
N GLU A 49 6.87 -2.25 1.67
CA GLU A 49 7.16 -1.16 2.59
C GLU A 49 5.97 -0.21 2.66
N LEU A 50 5.62 0.21 3.88
CA LEU A 50 4.56 1.17 4.11
C LEU A 50 5.16 2.55 4.34
N THR A 51 4.51 3.58 3.80
CA THR A 51 4.84 4.99 4.10
C THR A 51 3.61 5.77 4.54
N LEU A 52 3.83 6.96 5.09
CA LEU A 52 2.77 7.96 5.23
C LEU A 52 2.21 8.34 3.85
N THR A 53 0.99 8.88 3.87
CA THR A 53 0.35 9.46 2.68
C THR A 53 1.17 10.64 2.15
N GLY A 54 1.31 10.71 0.82
CA GLY A 54 2.09 11.73 0.14
C GLY A 54 3.38 11.18 -0.47
N PHE A 55 3.59 11.51 -1.74
CA PHE A 55 4.69 10.96 -2.56
C PHE A 55 6.08 11.32 -2.08
N LYS A 56 6.26 12.43 -1.34
CA LYS A 56 7.54 12.75 -0.71
C LYS A 56 8.06 11.60 0.17
N TRP A 57 7.18 10.91 0.89
CA TRP A 57 7.56 9.81 1.77
C TRP A 57 7.94 8.56 0.97
N MET A 58 7.17 8.24 -0.07
CA MET A 58 7.44 7.12 -0.97
C MET A 58 8.72 7.34 -1.78
N GLY A 59 8.94 8.54 -2.31
CA GLY A 59 10.15 8.93 -3.03
C GLY A 59 11.39 8.85 -2.15
N ASN A 60 11.33 9.41 -0.93
CA ASN A 60 12.43 9.31 0.04
C ASN A 60 12.75 7.86 0.40
N LYS A 61 11.72 7.05 0.72
CA LYS A 61 11.90 5.64 1.03
C LYS A 61 12.48 4.87 -0.16
N ALA A 62 12.01 5.14 -1.37
CA ALA A 62 12.53 4.52 -2.58
C ALA A 62 14.00 4.88 -2.81
N HIS A 63 14.37 6.14 -2.60
CA HIS A 63 15.76 6.60 -2.69
C HIS A 63 16.65 5.93 -1.63
N GLU A 64 16.20 5.85 -0.37
CA GLU A 64 16.91 5.18 0.72
C GLU A 64 17.14 3.68 0.44
N LEU A 65 16.10 2.98 -0.04
CA LEU A 65 16.22 1.56 -0.38
C LEU A 65 17.22 1.35 -1.52
N ARG A 66 17.15 2.20 -2.56
CA ARG A 66 18.08 2.16 -3.70
C ARG A 66 19.52 2.44 -3.29
N SER A 67 19.76 3.39 -2.38
CA SER A 67 21.12 3.67 -1.88
C SER A 67 21.70 2.51 -1.07
N LYS A 68 20.84 1.64 -0.51
CA LYS A 68 21.20 0.38 0.15
C LYS A 68 21.28 -0.82 -0.82
N GLY A 69 21.30 -0.57 -2.13
CA GLY A 69 21.39 -1.60 -3.16
C GLY A 69 20.11 -2.42 -3.37
N LYS A 70 18.96 -1.95 -2.86
CA LYS A 70 17.66 -2.61 -3.06
C LYS A 70 16.97 -2.11 -4.32
N THR A 71 16.07 -2.92 -4.86
CA THR A 71 15.32 -2.60 -6.07
C THR A 71 13.88 -2.21 -5.72
N VAL A 72 13.47 -1.00 -6.07
CA VAL A 72 12.08 -0.53 -5.89
C VAL A 72 11.43 -0.41 -7.26
N ILE A 73 10.46 -1.27 -7.54
CA ILE A 73 9.85 -1.43 -8.87
C ILE A 73 8.53 -0.66 -9.02
N LEU A 74 7.86 -0.39 -7.91
CA LEU A 74 6.59 0.33 -7.88
C LEU A 74 6.39 1.01 -6.51
N ALA A 75 5.86 2.23 -6.52
CA ALA A 75 5.19 2.79 -5.35
C ALA A 75 3.80 3.30 -5.73
N TRP A 76 2.81 3.22 -4.83
CA TRP A 76 1.48 3.74 -5.12
C TRP A 76 0.63 4.11 -3.89
N GLU A 77 -0.38 4.96 -4.11
CA GLU A 77 -1.42 5.29 -3.14
C GLU A 77 -2.82 5.21 -3.77
N GLU A 78 -3.84 4.97 -2.94
CA GLU A 78 -5.26 4.86 -3.34
C GLU A 78 -5.75 6.08 -4.12
N SER A 79 -5.26 7.29 -3.82
CA SER A 79 -5.60 8.55 -4.50
C SER A 79 -4.97 8.70 -5.89
N ILE A 80 -4.92 7.59 -6.65
CA ILE A 80 -4.49 7.52 -8.06
C ILE A 80 -3.06 8.04 -8.25
N GLY A 81 -2.19 7.86 -7.25
CA GLY A 81 -0.77 8.17 -7.35
C GLY A 81 0.03 6.90 -7.61
N TYR A 82 0.78 6.85 -8.70
CA TYR A 82 1.65 5.71 -9.05
C TYR A 82 3.06 6.18 -9.43
N MET A 83 4.07 5.42 -9.02
CA MET A 83 5.49 5.64 -9.28
C MET A 83 6.11 4.36 -9.87
N PRO A 84 5.83 4.05 -11.14
CA PRO A 84 6.47 2.91 -11.79
C PRO A 84 7.96 3.21 -12.06
N GLY A 85 8.82 2.20 -11.87
CA GLY A 85 10.23 2.32 -12.23
C GLY A 85 11.00 3.32 -11.36
N HIS A 86 11.82 4.17 -11.96
CA HIS A 86 12.85 4.96 -11.26
C HIS A 86 12.48 6.40 -10.91
N THR A 87 11.32 6.90 -11.34
CA THR A 87 10.87 8.24 -10.94
C THR A 87 10.79 8.34 -9.41
N LEU A 88 10.98 9.54 -8.87
CA LEU A 88 10.79 9.84 -7.45
C LEU A 88 9.52 10.68 -7.21
N ASP A 89 8.65 10.74 -8.21
CA ASP A 89 7.37 11.45 -8.19
C ASP A 89 6.32 10.67 -9.01
N LYS A 90 5.05 11.08 -8.89
CA LYS A 90 3.93 10.50 -9.63
C LYS A 90 4.20 10.55 -11.13
N ASP A 91 4.03 9.40 -11.75
CA ASP A 91 4.05 9.28 -13.21
C ASP A 91 2.77 8.58 -13.67
N GLY A 92 1.72 9.39 -13.86
CA GLY A 92 0.43 8.92 -14.35
C GLY A 92 0.48 8.47 -15.80
N VAL A 93 1.40 9.01 -16.62
CA VAL A 93 1.51 8.65 -18.05
C VAL A 93 2.08 7.25 -18.18
N SER A 94 3.20 6.96 -17.49
CA SER A 94 3.78 5.62 -17.47
C SER A 94 2.81 4.61 -16.84
N ALA A 95 2.13 4.99 -15.74
CA ALA A 95 1.14 4.11 -15.12
C ALA A 95 -0.05 3.80 -16.05
N ALA A 96 -0.54 4.79 -16.81
CA ALA A 96 -1.59 4.59 -17.80
C ALA A 96 -1.12 3.67 -18.93
N GLY A 97 0.11 3.84 -19.41
CA GLY A 97 0.72 2.95 -20.42
C GLY A 97 0.78 1.50 -19.94
N MET A 98 1.29 1.27 -18.73
CA MET A 98 1.32 -0.07 -18.12
C MET A 98 -0.07 -0.67 -17.94
N TYR A 99 -1.07 0.14 -17.59
CA TYR A 99 -2.44 -0.34 -17.43
C TYR A 99 -3.08 -0.71 -18.77
N ALA A 100 -2.81 0.06 -19.82
CA ALA A 100 -3.27 -0.21 -21.18
C ALA A 100 -2.63 -1.49 -21.72
N GLU A 101 -1.32 -1.68 -21.50
CA GLU A 101 -0.59 -2.90 -21.85
C GLU A 101 -1.19 -4.13 -21.14
N MET A 102 -1.40 -4.05 -19.83
CA MET A 102 -2.04 -5.11 -19.05
C MET A 102 -3.44 -5.43 -19.57
N ALA A 103 -4.25 -4.41 -19.89
CA ALA A 103 -5.60 -4.61 -20.40
C ALA A 103 -5.60 -5.29 -21.77
N ALA A 104 -4.70 -4.89 -22.68
CA ALA A 104 -4.53 -5.53 -23.98
C ALA A 104 -4.09 -7.00 -23.82
N TRP A 105 -3.09 -7.26 -22.97
CA TRP A 105 -2.59 -8.62 -22.72
C TRP A 105 -3.65 -9.55 -22.11
N LEU A 106 -4.49 -9.04 -21.20
CA LEU A 106 -5.62 -9.79 -20.64
C LEU A 106 -6.71 -10.05 -21.69
N HIS A 107 -6.97 -9.06 -22.55
CA HIS A 107 -7.93 -9.20 -23.63
C HIS A 107 -7.55 -10.31 -24.61
N GLU A 108 -6.26 -10.43 -24.97
CA GLU A 108 -5.75 -11.53 -25.79
C GLU A 108 -5.95 -12.92 -25.16
N GLN A 109 -6.09 -12.99 -23.84
CA GLN A 109 -6.41 -14.22 -23.09
C GLN A 109 -7.91 -14.41 -22.85
N GLY A 110 -8.77 -13.56 -23.42
CA GLY A 110 -10.21 -13.61 -23.20
C GLY A 110 -10.62 -13.24 -21.77
N LYS A 111 -9.79 -12.49 -21.03
CA LYS A 111 -10.06 -12.04 -19.65
C LYS A 111 -10.30 -10.55 -19.58
N THR A 112 -11.17 -10.14 -18.66
CA THR A 112 -11.32 -8.74 -18.27
C THR A 112 -10.39 -8.40 -17.09
N LEU A 113 -10.20 -7.10 -16.84
CA LEU A 113 -9.52 -6.62 -15.62
C LEU A 113 -10.24 -7.07 -14.34
N GLN A 114 -11.55 -7.22 -14.39
CA GLN A 114 -12.36 -7.68 -13.26
C GLN A 114 -12.11 -9.15 -12.98
N ASP A 115 -12.07 -9.99 -14.01
CA ASP A 115 -11.74 -11.42 -13.88
C ASP A 115 -10.35 -11.57 -13.26
N GLN A 116 -9.37 -10.82 -13.78
CA GLN A 116 -8.02 -10.84 -13.21
C GLN A 116 -8.02 -10.38 -11.75
N LEU A 117 -8.77 -9.33 -11.39
CA LEU A 117 -8.86 -8.88 -10.00
C LEU A 117 -9.44 -9.96 -9.08
N PHE A 118 -10.47 -10.68 -9.51
CA PHE A 118 -11.01 -11.80 -8.73
C PHE A 118 -10.03 -12.95 -8.61
N GLU A 119 -9.27 -13.28 -9.66
CA GLU A 119 -8.17 -14.25 -9.57
C GLU A 119 -7.12 -13.83 -8.54
N LEU A 120 -6.77 -12.54 -8.50
CA LEU A 120 -5.86 -12.01 -7.47
C LEU A 120 -6.47 -12.16 -6.07
N TYR A 121 -7.77 -11.92 -5.88
CA TYR A 121 -8.42 -12.13 -4.59
C TYR A 121 -8.50 -13.60 -4.18
N HIS A 122 -8.74 -14.50 -5.13
CA HIS A 122 -8.71 -15.93 -4.86
C HIS A 122 -7.31 -16.42 -4.46
N LYS A 123 -6.26 -15.86 -5.08
CA LYS A 123 -4.87 -16.26 -4.81
C LYS A 123 -4.29 -15.62 -3.54
N TYR A 124 -4.51 -14.32 -3.33
CA TYR A 124 -3.83 -13.54 -2.28
C TYR A 124 -4.76 -13.09 -1.14
N GLY A 125 -6.03 -13.48 -1.19
CA GLY A 125 -7.05 -13.10 -0.21
C GLY A 125 -7.88 -11.89 -0.66
N PHE A 126 -9.09 -11.80 -0.12
CA PHE A 126 -10.01 -10.72 -0.41
C PHE A 126 -9.65 -9.46 0.38
N HIS A 127 -9.55 -8.34 -0.33
CA HIS A 127 -9.28 -7.03 0.26
C HIS A 127 -10.39 -6.04 -0.14
N LEU A 128 -11.14 -5.57 0.85
CA LEU A 128 -12.14 -4.53 0.68
C LEU A 128 -11.61 -3.22 1.27
N VAL A 129 -11.70 -2.14 0.50
CA VAL A 129 -11.43 -0.78 0.97
C VAL A 129 -12.71 0.02 0.85
N ARG A 130 -13.09 0.71 1.93
CA ARG A 130 -14.20 1.64 1.97
C ARG A 130 -13.74 2.93 2.61
N SER A 131 -13.68 3.99 1.81
CA SER A 131 -13.33 5.33 2.25
C SER A 131 -14.62 6.13 2.51
N SER A 132 -14.65 6.94 3.56
CA SER A 132 -15.80 7.77 3.91
C SER A 132 -15.34 9.11 4.47
N TYR A 133 -16.02 10.19 4.08
CA TYR A 133 -15.68 11.55 4.48
C TYR A 133 -16.72 12.05 5.49
N TRP A 134 -16.23 12.65 6.57
CA TRP A 134 -17.05 13.22 7.63
C TRP A 134 -16.68 14.69 7.81
N PHE A 135 -17.67 15.56 7.71
CA PHE A 135 -17.50 16.99 7.94
C PHE A 135 -17.80 17.30 9.40
N THR A 136 -16.88 17.99 10.07
CA THR A 136 -17.10 18.51 11.42
C THR A 136 -17.49 19.99 11.36
N PRO A 137 -18.31 20.49 12.30
CA PRO A 137 -18.72 21.90 12.31
C PRO A 137 -17.57 22.89 12.57
N SER A 138 -16.51 22.45 13.26
CA SER A 138 -15.33 23.27 13.55
C SER A 138 -14.08 22.42 13.78
N PRO A 139 -12.86 23.00 13.69
CA PRO A 139 -11.62 22.33 14.05
C PRO A 139 -11.57 21.86 15.51
N ASP A 140 -12.26 22.54 16.43
CA ASP A 140 -12.24 22.19 17.84
C ASP A 140 -13.03 20.90 18.10
N VAL A 141 -14.17 20.70 17.41
CA VAL A 141 -14.90 19.41 17.43
C VAL A 141 -13.99 18.26 16.98
N THR A 142 -13.18 18.46 15.93
CA THR A 142 -12.23 17.45 15.47
C THR A 142 -11.17 17.16 16.52
N LYS A 143 -10.60 18.19 17.17
CA LYS A 143 -9.61 18.01 18.23
C LYS A 143 -10.19 17.24 19.42
N GLU A 144 -11.38 17.62 19.87
CA GLU A 144 -12.06 16.97 21.00
C GLU A 144 -12.38 15.50 20.69
N LEU A 145 -12.87 15.20 19.49
CA LEU A 145 -13.14 13.83 19.04
C LEU A 145 -11.89 12.95 19.13
N PHE A 146 -10.77 13.39 18.54
CA PHE A 146 -9.54 12.62 18.55
C PHE A 146 -8.87 12.59 19.94
N ALA A 147 -9.01 13.64 20.76
CA ALA A 147 -8.55 13.62 22.14
C ALA A 147 -9.32 12.58 22.97
N SER A 148 -10.63 12.49 22.77
CA SER A 148 -11.49 11.48 23.40
C SER A 148 -11.07 10.06 23.00
N LEU A 149 -10.84 9.81 21.70
CA LEU A 149 -10.37 8.51 21.21
C LEU A 149 -9.02 8.07 21.79
N ARG A 150 -8.17 9.03 22.18
CA ARG A 150 -6.83 8.78 22.72
C ARG A 150 -6.79 8.73 24.24
N LYS A 151 -7.91 9.04 24.91
CA LYS A 151 -7.93 9.20 26.37
C LYS A 151 -7.46 7.90 27.03
N ASP A 152 -6.45 8.04 27.90
CA ASP A 152 -5.82 6.95 28.64
C ASP A 152 -5.29 5.80 27.75
N LEU A 153 -5.07 6.04 26.44
CA LEU A 153 -4.75 5.02 25.43
C LEU A 153 -5.77 3.87 25.34
N LYS A 154 -7.01 4.12 25.79
CA LYS A 154 -8.11 3.15 25.74
C LYS A 154 -8.87 3.29 24.43
N PHE A 155 -8.25 2.78 23.36
CA PHE A 155 -8.88 2.74 22.04
C PHE A 155 -10.06 1.77 21.99
N PRO A 156 -10.99 1.93 21.03
CA PRO A 156 -12.07 0.98 20.84
C PRO A 156 -11.55 -0.44 20.63
N GLU A 157 -12.08 -1.40 21.38
CA GLU A 157 -11.75 -2.83 21.24
C GLU A 157 -12.57 -3.53 20.14
N LYS A 158 -13.61 -2.87 19.64
CA LYS A 158 -14.49 -3.37 18.57
C LYS A 158 -14.92 -2.27 17.60
N ILE A 159 -15.16 -2.65 16.35
CA ILE A 159 -15.82 -1.84 15.31
C ILE A 159 -16.97 -2.67 14.75
N GLY A 160 -18.21 -2.27 15.07
CA GLY A 160 -19.38 -3.14 14.88
C GLY A 160 -19.19 -4.45 15.64
N ASP A 161 -19.36 -5.57 14.97
CA ASP A 161 -19.21 -6.91 15.55
C ASP A 161 -17.76 -7.45 15.52
N GLN A 162 -16.82 -6.70 14.96
CA GLN A 162 -15.45 -7.15 14.74
C GLN A 162 -14.51 -6.63 15.84
N ALA A 163 -13.64 -7.49 16.36
CA ALA A 163 -12.61 -7.09 17.32
C ALA A 163 -11.51 -6.27 16.62
N VAL A 164 -11.07 -5.20 17.27
CA VAL A 164 -9.92 -4.40 16.82
C VAL A 164 -8.65 -5.19 17.13
N LYS A 165 -7.99 -5.67 16.08
CA LYS A 165 -6.75 -6.45 16.20
C LYS A 165 -5.56 -5.59 16.61
N THR A 166 -5.48 -4.39 16.02
CA THR A 166 -4.34 -3.49 16.19
C THR A 166 -4.81 -2.04 16.08
N VAL A 167 -4.14 -1.15 16.81
CA VAL A 167 -4.32 0.29 16.74
C VAL A 167 -2.98 0.94 16.45
N ARG A 168 -2.99 1.84 15.47
CA ARG A 168 -1.86 2.68 15.08
C ARG A 168 -2.30 4.14 15.08
N ASP A 169 -1.70 4.95 15.94
CA ASP A 169 -1.83 6.40 15.96
C ASP A 169 -0.47 7.06 15.78
N LEU A 170 -0.24 7.56 14.57
CA LEU A 170 1.02 8.17 14.17
C LEU A 170 1.21 9.58 14.76
N THR A 171 0.16 10.20 15.31
CA THR A 171 0.24 11.53 15.93
C THR A 171 0.96 11.47 17.27
N ILE A 172 0.75 10.38 18.01
CA ILE A 172 1.36 10.13 19.33
C ILE A 172 2.46 9.07 19.28
N GLY A 173 2.78 8.55 18.10
CA GLY A 173 3.78 7.50 17.92
C GLY A 173 3.40 6.18 18.59
N TYR A 174 2.12 5.79 18.51
CA TYR A 174 1.60 4.55 19.09
C TYR A 174 1.28 3.53 18.01
N ASP A 175 1.73 2.29 18.17
CA ASP A 175 1.38 1.15 17.33
C ASP A 175 1.52 -0.16 18.10
N ASN A 176 0.40 -0.74 18.54
CA ASN A 176 0.41 -1.98 19.32
C ASN A 176 0.69 -3.25 18.50
N SER A 177 0.89 -3.12 17.18
CA SER A 177 1.34 -4.23 16.32
C SER A 177 2.85 -4.38 16.28
N MET A 178 3.59 -3.46 16.89
CA MET A 178 5.05 -3.36 16.86
C MET A 178 5.67 -3.48 18.25
N PRO A 179 6.97 -3.83 18.35
CA PRO A 179 7.70 -3.80 19.61
C PRO A 179 7.59 -2.44 20.32
N ASP A 180 7.54 -2.46 21.65
CA ASP A 180 7.44 -1.28 22.51
C ASP A 180 6.25 -0.34 22.23
N ASN A 181 5.23 -0.83 21.52
CA ASN A 181 4.06 -0.07 21.05
C ASN A 181 4.42 1.17 20.21
N LYS A 182 5.52 1.13 19.45
CA LYS A 182 5.99 2.24 18.61
C LYS A 182 5.91 1.90 17.13
N PRO A 183 5.38 2.80 16.27
CA PRO A 183 5.38 2.57 14.84
C PRO A 183 6.80 2.55 14.31
N VAL A 184 7.02 1.82 13.22
CA VAL A 184 8.25 1.97 12.43
C VAL A 184 8.33 3.42 11.98
N SER A 185 9.37 4.12 12.43
CA SER A 185 9.55 5.54 12.17
C SER A 185 9.66 5.80 10.67
N PHE A 186 8.81 6.68 10.15
CA PHE A 186 8.97 7.28 8.82
C PHE A 186 10.01 8.40 8.91
N ASN A 187 11.26 8.06 9.28
CA ASN A 187 12.37 9.00 9.22
C ASN A 187 12.85 9.17 7.79
#